data_AF-A0A6S4VBV7-F1
#
_entry.id   AF-A0A6S4VBV7-F1
#
_cell.length_a   1.000
_cell.length_b   1.000
_cell.length_c   1.000
_cell.angle_alpha   90.00
_cell.angle_beta   90.00
_cell.angle_gamma   90.00
#
_symmetry.space_group_name_H-M   'P 1'
#
loop_
_entity.id
_entity.type
_entity.pdbx_description
1 polymer ?
#
loop_
_entity_poly.entity_id
_entity_poly.type
_entity_poly.pdbx_seq_one_letter_code
_entity_poly.pdbx_strand_id
1 'polypeptide(L)'
;MLAKEWFEKAANNGFVLGQYNLALKYLDGNGVEQNFSKSIEYREKAANAQNKDAIQLLVDIYSNDRNPEYNPEKANYWKSKI
;
A
#
# COMPACT_ATOMS: atom_id res chain seq x y z
N MET A 1 5.01 -11.03 21.50
CA MET A 1 5.55 -10.52 20.21
C MET A 1 4.46 -10.70 19.17
N LEU A 2 3.85 -9.61 18.73
CA LEU A 2 2.67 -9.62 17.87
C LEU A 2 3.10 -9.75 16.41
N ALA A 3 2.32 -10.43 15.56
CA ALA A 3 2.60 -10.56 14.12
C ALA A 3 2.83 -9.20 13.43
N LYS A 4 2.15 -8.15 13.94
CA LYS A 4 2.34 -6.75 13.53
C LYS A 4 3.80 -6.28 13.61
N GLU A 5 4.50 -6.58 14.71
CA GLU A 5 5.87 -6.10 14.95
C GLU A 5 6.87 -6.72 13.95
N TRP A 6 6.63 -7.95 13.52
CA TRP A 6 7.44 -8.62 12.49
C TRP A 6 7.19 -8.04 11.11
N PHE A 7 5.93 -7.77 10.75
CA PHE A 7 5.60 -7.13 9.48
C PHE A 7 6.11 -5.69 9.41
N GLU A 8 6.03 -4.93 10.50
CA GLU A 8 6.60 -3.58 10.58
C GLU A 8 8.13 -3.62 10.45
N LYS A 9 8.81 -4.55 11.11
CA LYS A 9 10.26 -4.75 10.92
C LYS A 9 10.61 -5.13 9.49
N ALA A 10 9.88 -6.06 8.87
CA ALA A 10 10.14 -6.47 7.49
C ALA A 10 9.89 -5.31 6.52
N ALA A 11 8.80 -4.58 6.70
CA ALA A 11 8.44 -3.42 5.89
C ALA A 11 9.47 -2.29 6.00
N ASN A 12 9.96 -2.04 7.21
CA ASN A 12 10.99 -1.03 7.48
C ASN A 12 12.38 -1.42 6.95
N ASN A 13 12.66 -2.72 6.82
CA ASN A 13 13.88 -3.22 6.17
C ASN A 13 13.79 -3.25 4.63
N GLY A 14 12.74 -2.66 4.04
CA GLY A 14 12.57 -2.62 2.59
C GLY A 14 12.10 -3.94 1.97
N PHE A 15 11.64 -4.90 2.79
CA PHE A 15 11.10 -6.14 2.26
C PHE A 15 9.73 -5.87 1.61
N VAL A 16 9.72 -5.86 0.28
CA VAL A 16 8.57 -5.46 -0.55
C VAL A 16 7.30 -6.25 -0.21
N LEU A 17 7.41 -7.56 -0.05
CA LEU A 17 6.26 -8.40 0.36
C LEU A 17 5.78 -8.07 1.78
N GLY A 18 6.69 -7.65 2.67
CA GLY A 18 6.33 -7.19 4.02
C GLY A 18 5.55 -5.89 3.99
N GLN A 19 5.97 -4.93 3.16
CA GLN A 19 5.27 -3.66 2.93
C GLN A 19 3.87 -3.91 2.35
N TYR A 20 3.77 -4.74 1.31
CA TYR A 20 2.49 -5.11 0.70
C TYR A 20 1.54 -5.82 1.68
N ASN A 21 2.03 -6.82 2.41
CA ASN A 21 1.21 -7.54 3.38
C ASN A 21 0.75 -6.64 4.53
N LEU A 22 1.61 -5.74 5.01
CA LEU A 22 1.24 -4.78 6.04
C LEU A 22 0.19 -3.78 5.54
N ALA A 23 0.28 -3.36 4.29
CA ALA A 23 -0.76 -2.56 3.66
C ALA A 23 -2.11 -3.29 3.66
N LEU A 24 -2.15 -4.58 3.32
CA LEU A 24 -3.37 -5.39 3.39
C LEU A 24 -3.91 -5.51 4.81
N LYS A 25 -3.04 -5.70 5.81
CA LYS A 25 -3.48 -5.73 7.22
C LYS A 25 -4.15 -4.43 7.65
N TYR A 26 -3.57 -3.28 7.27
CA TYR A 26 -4.17 -1.98 7.53
C TYR A 26 -5.46 -1.73 6.73
N LEU A 27 -5.61 -2.35 5.54
CA LEU A 27 -6.85 -2.29 4.77
C LEU A 27 -7.98 -3.07 5.46
N ASP A 28 -7.69 -4.30 5.90
CA ASP A 28 -8.70 -5.23 6.41
C ASP A 28 -8.93 -5.09 7.93
N GLY A 29 -8.06 -4.37 8.64
CA GLY A 29 -8.06 -4.33 10.11
C GLY A 29 -7.68 -5.67 10.75
N ASN A 30 -6.95 -6.53 10.03
CA ASN A 30 -6.62 -7.87 10.51
C ASN A 30 -5.33 -7.85 11.34
N GLY A 31 -5.48 -7.95 12.67
CA GLY A 31 -4.35 -7.91 13.60
C GLY A 31 -3.73 -6.52 13.79
N VAL A 32 -4.30 -5.49 13.15
CA VAL A 32 -4.02 -4.06 13.34
C VAL A 32 -5.34 -3.30 13.26
N GLU A 33 -5.41 -2.11 13.85
CA GLU A 33 -6.55 -1.21 13.62
C GLU A 33 -6.61 -0.84 12.13
N GLN A 34 -7.82 -0.92 11.55
CA GLN A 34 -8.03 -0.54 10.15
C GLN A 34 -7.62 0.92 9.94
N ASN A 35 -6.80 1.17 8.92
CA ASN A 35 -6.32 2.50 8.59
C ASN A 35 -5.98 2.60 7.10
N PHE A 36 -6.89 3.19 6.32
CA PHE A 36 -6.74 3.33 4.88
C PHE A 36 -5.52 4.17 4.50
N SER A 37 -5.24 5.26 5.21
CA SER A 37 -4.08 6.12 4.93
C SER A 37 -2.76 5.39 5.11
N LYS A 38 -2.60 4.62 6.20
CA LYS A 38 -1.42 3.75 6.40
C LYS A 38 -1.34 2.64 5.35
N SER A 39 -2.48 2.09 4.96
CA SER A 39 -2.55 1.10 3.89
C SER A 39 -1.99 1.65 2.57
N ILE A 40 -2.34 2.89 2.22
CA ILE A 40 -1.80 3.60 1.05
C ILE A 40 -0.31 3.88 1.21
N GLU A 41 0.13 4.39 2.36
CA GLU A 41 1.55 4.68 2.63
C GLU A 41 2.44 3.44 2.40
N TYR A 42 2.05 2.27 2.91
CA TYR A 42 2.81 1.03 2.72
C TYR A 42 2.74 0.52 1.28
N ARG A 43 1.64 0.74 0.55
CA ARG A 43 1.60 0.45 -0.89
C ARG A 43 2.52 1.37 -1.68
N GLU A 44 2.61 2.66 -1.35
CA GLU A 44 3.55 3.57 -2.01
C GLU A 44 5.00 3.15 -1.80
N LYS A 45 5.36 2.68 -0.59
CA LYS A 45 6.68 2.09 -0.32
C LYS A 45 6.94 0.85 -1.19
N ALA A 46 5.99 -0.08 -1.26
CA ALA A 46 6.12 -1.28 -2.09
C ALA A 46 6.20 -0.95 -3.59
N ALA A 47 5.41 0.02 -4.05
CA ALA A 47 5.40 0.49 -5.43
C ALA A 47 6.71 1.18 -5.83
N ASN A 48 7.31 1.96 -4.92
CA ASN A 48 8.65 2.54 -5.12
C ASN A 48 9.73 1.46 -5.26
N ALA A 49 9.53 0.28 -4.67
CA ALA A 49 10.37 -0.89 -4.87
C ALA A 49 9.95 -1.75 -6.09
N GLN A 50 9.20 -1.18 -7.04
CA GLN A 50 8.73 -1.80 -8.29
C GLN A 50 7.79 -3.00 -8.10
N ASN A 51 7.07 -3.07 -6.97
CA ASN A 51 6.02 -4.07 -6.81
C ASN A 51 4.81 -3.75 -7.69
N LYS A 52 4.60 -4.56 -8.73
CA LYS A 52 3.52 -4.36 -9.70
C LYS A 52 2.13 -4.44 -9.07
N ASP A 53 1.92 -5.32 -8.09
CA ASP A 53 0.63 -5.45 -7.40
C ASP A 53 0.31 -4.18 -6.60
N ALA A 54 1.29 -3.63 -5.90
CA ALA A 54 1.14 -2.37 -5.17
C ALA A 54 0.89 -1.19 -6.12
N ILE A 55 1.59 -1.13 -7.26
CA ILE A 55 1.36 -0.09 -8.27
C ILE A 55 -0.07 -0.20 -8.82
N GLN A 56 -0.52 -1.39 -9.20
CA GLN A 56 -1.87 -1.60 -9.73
C GLN A 56 -2.95 -1.17 -8.73
N LEU A 57 -2.79 -1.56 -7.45
CA LEU A 57 -3.73 -1.15 -6.41
C LEU A 57 -3.74 0.37 -6.18
N LEU A 58 -2.59 1.04 -6.26
CA LEU A 58 -2.55 2.52 -6.18
C LEU A 58 -3.24 3.16 -7.37
N VAL A 59 -3.06 2.62 -8.58
CA VAL A 59 -3.80 3.08 -9.77
C VAL A 59 -5.30 2.91 -9.56
N ASP A 60 -5.76 1.77 -9.04
CA ASP A 60 -7.18 1.51 -8.78
C ASP A 60 -7.76 2.45 -7.72
N ILE A 61 -6.99 2.74 -6.65
CA ILE A 61 -7.39 3.69 -5.60
C ILE A 61 -7.51 5.10 -6.18
N TYR A 62 -6.48 5.56 -6.89
CA TYR A 62 -6.37 6.93 -7.35
C TYR A 62 -7.24 7.23 -8.59
N SER A 63 -7.64 6.22 -9.36
CA SER A 63 -8.51 6.39 -10.54
C SER A 63 -10.02 6.28 -10.24
N ASN A 64 -10.39 5.85 -9.04
CA ASN A 64 -11.78 5.69 -8.64
C ASN A 64 -12.35 7.00 -8.07
N ASP A 65 -13.21 7.69 -8.82
CA ASP A 65 -13.84 8.97 -8.46
C ASP A 65 -14.75 8.90 -7.22
N ARG A 66 -15.10 7.70 -6.76
CA ARG A 66 -15.86 7.46 -5.53
C ARG A 66 -14.97 7.29 -4.30
N ASN A 67 -13.66 7.15 -4.48
CA ASN A 67 -12.71 7.02 -3.38
C ASN A 67 -12.35 8.42 -2.84
N PRO A 68 -12.33 8.64 -1.51
CA PRO A 68 -11.85 9.90 -0.93
C PRO A 68 -10.43 10.28 -1.37
N GLU A 69 -9.63 9.30 -1.76
CA GLU A 69 -8.25 9.46 -2.22
C GLU A 69 -8.15 9.66 -3.73
N TYR A 70 -9.27 9.77 -4.47
CA TYR A 70 -9.28 9.98 -5.92
C TYR A 70 -8.31 11.08 -6.35
N ASN A 71 -7.39 10.71 -7.23
CA ASN A 71 -6.38 11.62 -7.77
C ASN A 71 -5.88 11.11 -9.14
N PRO A 72 -6.46 11.58 -10.25
CA PRO A 72 -6.12 11.07 -11.58
C PRO A 72 -4.67 11.35 -11.97
N GLU A 73 -4.04 12.41 -11.44
CA GLU A 73 -2.61 12.68 -11.67
C GLU A 73 -1.72 11.64 -11.00
N LYS A 74 -1.99 11.30 -9.74
CA LYS A 74 -1.29 10.20 -9.05
C LYS A 74 -1.55 8.86 -9.72
N ALA A 75 -2.77 8.60 -10.19
CA ALA A 75 -3.08 7.38 -10.94
C ALA A 75 -2.21 7.28 -12.21
N ASN A 76 -2.10 8.36 -12.99
CA ASN A 76 -1.25 8.41 -14.17
C ASN A 76 0.24 8.30 -13.84
N TYR A 77 0.68 8.93 -12.74
CA TYR A 77 2.04 8.79 -12.25
C TYR A 77 2.39 7.33 -11.96
N TRP A 78 1.56 6.63 -11.18
CA TRP A 78 1.80 5.22 -10.86
C TRP A 78 1.65 4.31 -12.08
N LYS A 79 0.69 4.58 -12.96
CA LYS A 79 0.51 3.86 -14.23
C LYS A 79 1.75 3.96 -15.14
N SER A 80 2.49 5.06 -15.09
CA SER A 80 3.75 5.23 -15.84
C SER A 80 4.91 4.38 -15.33
N LYS A 81 4.76 3.74 -14.15
CA LYS A 81 5.77 2.93 -13.48
C LYS A 81 5.54 1.41 -13.63
N ILE A 82 4.47 1.01 -14.30
CA ILE A 82 4.16 -0.39 -14.66
C ILE A 82 4.92 -0.80 -15.91
#